data_AF-A0A9X2HW06-F1
#
_entry.id   AF-A0A9X2HW06-F1
#
_cell.length_a   1.000
_cell.length_b   1.000
_cell.length_c   1.000
_cell.angle_alpha   90.00
_cell.angle_beta   90.00
_cell.angle_gamma   90.00
#
_symmetry.space_group_name_H-M   'P 1'
#
loop_
_entity.id
_entity.type
_entity.pdbx_description
1 polymer ?
#
loop_
_entity_poly.entity_id
_entity_poly.type
_entity_poly.pdbx_seq_one_letter_code
_entity_poly.pdbx_strand_id
1 'polypeptide(L)'
;MMRAIRRFLADLFGAYADGARVVAGLPLLFGAIIAWEFAQHVVEYRIGFFDSKEIAKAVSLDPSRMALGWVKMILVYVGGFFAIRFLVNGSARGVMTPRWGTMVRYLPYIAYALTIFALIFYARALVPAERVTAFRGTVGLIQIAVEPLLMLWIVSAATDGPVRTPWHSARRIGSGYVRALALFFIGRMPIGAAHQFLGTWAIGRATPLLWPMLVLDAVVVGLLIAIIPAIYVRVAARRDRQDAAPVTARADAPYPR
;
A
#
# COMPACT_ATOMS: atom_id res chain seq x y z
N MET A 1 11.02 -21.56 -17.36
CA MET A 1 9.87 -21.30 -16.45
C MET A 1 10.25 -21.31 -14.96
N MET A 2 10.83 -22.40 -14.42
CA MET A 2 11.12 -22.54 -12.97
C MET A 2 11.94 -21.39 -12.35
N ARG A 3 12.98 -20.88 -13.04
CA ARG A 3 13.78 -19.73 -12.56
C ARG A 3 12.98 -18.44 -12.42
N ALA A 4 11.93 -18.23 -13.22
CA ALA A 4 11.09 -17.03 -13.14
C ALA A 4 10.16 -17.10 -11.92
N ILE A 5 9.56 -18.27 -11.68
CA ILE A 5 8.71 -18.56 -10.52
C ILE A 5 9.51 -18.44 -9.22
N ARG A 6 10.67 -19.09 -9.11
CA ARG A 6 11.52 -18.99 -7.91
C ARG A 6 11.90 -17.55 -7.58
N ARG A 7 12.23 -16.76 -8.60
CA ARG A 7 12.51 -15.32 -8.43
C ARG A 7 11.28 -14.54 -8.01
N PHE A 8 10.10 -14.87 -8.53
CA PHE A 8 8.85 -14.21 -8.14
C PHE A 8 8.53 -14.50 -6.67
N LEU A 9 8.61 -15.77 -6.25
CA LEU A 9 8.40 -16.16 -4.86
C LEU A 9 9.43 -15.52 -3.92
N ALA A 10 10.69 -15.42 -4.33
CA ALA A 10 11.72 -14.72 -3.55
C ALA A 10 11.42 -13.21 -3.37
N ASP A 11 10.86 -12.55 -4.39
CA ASP A 11 10.41 -11.17 -4.25
C ASP A 11 9.17 -11.08 -3.35
N LEU A 12 8.22 -12.00 -3.51
CA LEU A 12 6.98 -12.05 -2.75
C LEU A 12 7.25 -12.22 -1.25
N PHE A 13 7.87 -13.32 -0.85
CA PHE A 13 8.18 -13.58 0.56
C PHE A 13 9.19 -12.58 1.13
N GLY A 14 10.10 -12.11 0.28
CA GLY A 14 11.02 -11.08 0.65
C GLY A 14 10.32 -9.75 0.99
N ALA A 15 9.21 -9.40 0.33
CA ALA A 15 8.45 -8.20 0.66
C ALA A 15 7.82 -8.28 2.06
N TYR A 16 7.36 -9.46 2.47
CA TYR A 16 6.89 -9.69 3.84
C TYR A 16 8.02 -9.59 4.87
N ALA A 17 9.17 -10.19 4.59
CA ALA A 17 10.33 -10.10 5.46
C ALA A 17 10.81 -8.64 5.61
N ASP A 18 10.81 -7.88 4.51
CA ASP A 18 11.17 -6.46 4.51
C ASP A 18 10.12 -5.61 5.24
N GLY A 19 8.83 -5.91 5.09
CA GLY A 19 7.78 -5.27 5.87
C GLY A 19 7.96 -5.49 7.37
N ALA A 20 8.26 -6.72 7.79
CA ALA A 20 8.56 -7.02 9.19
C ALA A 20 9.81 -6.27 9.70
N ARG A 21 10.86 -6.18 8.87
CA ARG A 21 12.07 -5.39 9.19
C ARG A 21 11.77 -3.91 9.35
N VAL A 22 10.88 -3.35 8.52
CA VAL A 22 10.44 -1.96 8.64
C VAL A 22 9.72 -1.73 9.97
N VAL A 23 8.75 -2.58 10.32
CA VAL A 23 8.01 -2.44 11.59
C VAL A 23 8.96 -2.54 12.79
N ALA A 24 9.89 -3.49 12.76
CA ALA A 24 10.90 -3.65 13.81
C ALA A 24 11.91 -2.49 13.86
N GLY A 25 12.28 -1.94 12.69
CA GLY A 25 13.26 -0.86 12.58
C GLY A 25 12.69 0.54 12.87
N LEU A 26 11.37 0.71 12.71
CA LEU A 26 10.65 1.98 12.93
C LEU A 26 9.50 1.81 13.95
N PRO A 27 9.77 1.30 15.17
CA PRO A 27 8.72 0.87 16.10
C PRO A 27 7.84 2.03 16.57
N LEU A 28 8.40 3.23 16.76
CA LEU A 28 7.62 4.40 17.17
C LEU A 28 6.65 4.85 16.08
N LEU A 29 7.09 4.86 14.82
CA LEU A 29 6.23 5.25 13.70
C LEU A 29 5.09 4.25 13.50
N PHE A 30 5.40 2.96 13.45
CA PHE A 30 4.38 1.93 13.27
C PHE A 30 3.50 1.75 14.51
N GLY A 31 4.05 1.93 15.70
CA GLY A 31 3.27 2.00 16.94
C GLY A 31 2.23 3.12 16.91
N ALA A 32 2.59 4.31 16.41
CA ALA A 32 1.65 5.42 16.24
C ALA A 32 0.56 5.11 15.19
N ILE A 33 0.93 4.50 14.07
CA ILE A 33 -0.02 4.07 13.02
C ILE A 33 -1.01 3.04 13.57
N ILE A 34 -0.52 2.02 14.27
CA ILE A 34 -1.36 0.97 14.88
C ILE A 34 -2.28 1.57 15.94
N ALA A 35 -1.75 2.46 16.80
CA ALA A 35 -2.55 3.14 17.81
C ALA A 35 -3.67 3.99 17.19
N TRP A 36 -3.39 4.64 16.04
CA TRP A 36 -4.39 5.42 15.33
C TRP A 36 -5.50 4.55 14.72
N GLU A 37 -5.15 3.41 14.12
CA GLU A 37 -6.17 2.48 13.62
C GLU A 37 -7.02 1.91 14.76
N PHE A 38 -6.39 1.58 15.88
CA PHE A 38 -7.13 1.14 17.07
C PHE A 38 -8.05 2.24 17.62
N ALA A 39 -7.63 3.51 17.60
CA ALA A 39 -8.48 4.63 17.99
C ALA A 39 -9.70 4.77 17.04
N GLN A 40 -9.54 4.50 15.74
CA GLN A 40 -10.66 4.42 14.82
C GLN A 40 -11.63 3.30 15.23
N HIS A 41 -11.13 2.11 15.57
CA HIS A 41 -11.98 1.01 16.03
C HIS A 41 -12.74 1.34 17.32
N VAL A 42 -12.15 2.10 18.24
CA VAL A 42 -12.85 2.59 19.45
C VAL A 42 -14.04 3.48 19.07
N VAL A 43 -13.87 4.37 18.09
CA VAL A 43 -14.97 5.20 17.58
C VAL A 43 -16.02 4.36 16.86
N GLU A 44 -15.60 3.43 16.00
CA GLU A 44 -16.49 2.49 15.30
C GLU A 44 -17.33 1.69 16.30
N TYR A 45 -16.74 1.22 17.40
CA TYR A 45 -17.48 0.56 18.48
C TYR A 45 -18.52 1.49 19.12
N ARG A 46 -18.15 2.73 19.45
CA ARG A 46 -19.06 3.69 20.11
C ARG A 46 -20.26 4.09 19.26
N ILE A 47 -20.11 4.09 17.93
CA ILE A 47 -21.21 4.41 17.00
C ILE A 47 -22.01 3.17 16.57
N GLY A 48 -21.77 2.00 17.19
CA GLY A 48 -22.50 0.76 16.91
C GLY A 48 -22.08 0.08 15.60
N PHE A 49 -20.94 0.43 15.01
CA PHE A 49 -20.49 -0.15 13.73
C PHE A 49 -20.39 -1.68 13.76
N PHE A 50 -20.06 -2.25 14.93
CA PHE A 50 -19.91 -3.70 15.10
C PHE A 50 -21.20 -4.41 15.55
N ASP A 51 -22.34 -3.73 15.64
CA ASP A 51 -23.59 -4.34 16.11
C ASP A 51 -24.23 -5.24 15.05
N SER A 52 -24.34 -4.73 13.82
CA SER A 52 -24.89 -5.47 12.68
C SER A 52 -24.37 -4.91 11.36
N LYS A 53 -24.54 -5.67 10.26
CA LYS A 53 -24.14 -5.22 8.92
C LYS A 53 -24.95 -4.01 8.45
N GLU A 54 -26.20 -3.94 8.88
CA GLU A 54 -27.13 -2.87 8.57
C GLU A 54 -26.69 -1.57 9.25
N ILE A 55 -26.35 -1.63 10.54
CA ILE A 55 -25.84 -0.48 11.30
C ILE A 55 -24.47 -0.07 10.75
N ALA A 56 -23.55 -1.01 10.51
CA ALA A 56 -22.24 -0.73 9.90
C ALA A 56 -22.37 0.07 8.59
N LYS A 57 -23.35 -0.28 7.74
CA LYS A 57 -23.64 0.42 6.50
C LYS A 57 -24.20 1.82 6.75
N ALA A 58 -25.12 1.96 7.71
CA ALA A 58 -25.73 3.23 8.07
C ALA A 58 -24.71 4.24 8.62
N VAL A 59 -23.80 3.80 9.49
CA VAL A 59 -22.79 4.65 10.13
C VAL A 59 -21.45 4.68 9.38
N SER A 60 -21.39 4.09 8.18
CA SER A 60 -20.15 3.99 7.39
C SER A 60 -19.52 5.34 7.04
N LEU A 61 -20.33 6.40 6.95
CA LEU A 61 -19.89 7.78 6.69
C LEU A 61 -20.07 8.70 7.91
N ASP A 62 -20.17 8.13 9.11
CA ASP A 62 -20.23 8.93 10.34
C ASP A 62 -19.05 9.93 10.38
N PRO A 63 -19.30 11.22 10.68
CA PRO A 63 -18.27 12.26 10.61
C PRO A 63 -17.05 11.96 11.49
N SER A 64 -17.24 11.40 12.68
CA SER A 64 -16.15 11.09 13.61
C SER A 64 -15.28 9.94 13.09
N ARG A 65 -15.92 8.91 12.53
CA ARG A 65 -15.25 7.80 11.86
C ARG A 65 -14.46 8.28 10.64
N MET A 66 -15.06 9.13 9.81
CA MET A 66 -14.41 9.63 8.61
C MET A 66 -13.24 10.57 8.91
N ALA A 67 -13.32 11.40 9.94
CA ALA A 67 -12.21 12.23 10.38
C ALA A 67 -10.98 11.39 10.76
N LEU A 68 -11.18 10.34 11.55
CA LEU A 68 -10.11 9.39 11.89
C LEU A 68 -9.62 8.63 10.66
N GLY A 69 -10.53 8.25 9.76
CA GLY A 69 -10.20 7.61 8.49
C GLY A 69 -9.27 8.47 7.62
N TRP A 70 -9.52 9.77 7.50
CA TRP A 70 -8.65 10.68 6.74
C TRP A 70 -7.25 10.80 7.35
N VAL A 71 -7.16 10.96 8.67
CA VAL A 71 -5.85 11.01 9.35
C VAL A 71 -5.12 9.68 9.19
N LYS A 72 -5.83 8.55 9.30
CA LYS A 72 -5.27 7.22 9.04
C LYS A 72 -4.68 7.13 7.64
N MET A 73 -5.41 7.58 6.62
CA MET A 73 -4.91 7.52 5.24
C MET A 73 -3.66 8.38 5.04
N ILE A 74 -3.58 9.56 5.68
CA ILE A 74 -2.36 10.36 5.68
C ILE A 74 -1.21 9.57 6.32
N LEU A 75 -1.43 8.98 7.49
CA LEU A 75 -0.45 8.16 8.20
C LEU A 75 -0.01 6.93 7.40
N VAL A 76 -0.91 6.29 6.64
CA VAL A 76 -0.59 5.19 5.71
C VAL A 76 0.45 5.63 4.69
N TYR A 77 0.24 6.77 4.03
CA TYR A 77 1.14 7.21 2.95
C TYR A 77 2.44 7.82 3.48
N VAL A 78 2.39 8.52 4.62
CA VAL A 78 3.59 9.00 5.32
C VAL A 78 4.40 7.83 5.88
N GLY A 79 3.73 6.83 6.46
CA GLY A 79 4.35 5.58 6.90
C GLY A 79 5.05 4.86 5.74
N GLY A 80 4.37 4.78 4.59
CA GLY A 80 4.94 4.24 3.36
C GLY A 80 6.18 4.99 2.87
N PHE A 81 6.19 6.32 2.94
CA PHE A 81 7.36 7.14 2.61
C PHE A 81 8.58 6.75 3.45
N PHE A 82 8.43 6.67 4.77
CA PHE A 82 9.52 6.30 5.67
C PHE A 82 9.91 4.82 5.54
N ALA A 83 8.96 3.93 5.27
CA ALA A 83 9.23 2.52 4.99
C ALA A 83 10.13 2.34 3.76
N ILE A 84 9.83 3.04 2.66
CA ILE A 84 10.67 3.03 1.44
C ILE A 84 12.08 3.52 1.77
N ARG A 85 12.19 4.67 2.43
CA ARG A 85 13.48 5.25 2.81
C ARG A 85 14.29 4.31 3.69
N PHE A 86 13.65 3.65 4.66
CA PHE A 86 14.30 2.68 5.53
C PHE A 86 14.86 1.50 4.73
N LEU A 87 14.07 0.95 3.81
CA LEU A 87 14.49 -0.20 3.00
C LEU A 87 15.59 0.15 2.00
N VAL A 88 15.65 1.40 1.52
CA VAL A 88 16.68 1.83 0.57
C VAL A 88 17.97 2.30 1.27
N ASN A 89 17.87 3.02 2.39
CA ASN A 89 19.02 3.63 3.06
C ASN A 89 19.58 2.79 4.22
N GLY A 90 18.86 1.77 4.71
CA GLY A 90 19.35 0.78 5.66
C GLY A 90 19.59 1.26 7.11
N SER A 91 19.31 2.52 7.46
CA SER A 91 19.49 3.02 8.83
C SER A 91 18.34 3.90 9.31
N ALA A 92 17.83 3.66 10.53
CA ALA A 92 16.73 4.43 11.11
C ALA A 92 17.08 5.93 11.30
N ARG A 93 18.35 6.25 11.62
CA ARG A 93 18.80 7.61 11.93
C ARG A 93 18.84 8.54 10.71
N GLY A 94 19.18 8.02 9.53
CA GLY A 94 19.18 8.80 8.27
C GLY A 94 17.81 8.89 7.58
N VAL A 95 16.83 8.10 8.04
CA VAL A 95 15.49 8.02 7.43
C VAL A 95 14.58 9.14 7.89
N MET A 96 14.70 9.56 9.16
CA MET A 96 13.81 10.52 9.84
C MET A 96 14.06 11.99 9.49
N THR A 97 15.12 12.29 8.74
CA THR A 97 15.47 13.66 8.33
C THR A 97 15.49 13.79 6.80
N PRO A 98 14.35 13.55 6.11
CA PRO A 98 14.27 13.79 4.68
C PRO A 98 14.55 15.25 4.36
N ARG A 99 15.19 15.51 3.21
CA ARG A 99 15.32 16.88 2.72
C ARG A 99 13.92 17.39 2.34
N TRP A 100 13.67 18.68 2.51
CA TRP A 100 12.41 19.30 2.13
C TRP A 100 12.01 18.98 0.69
N GLY A 101 12.97 19.05 -0.25
CA GLY A 101 12.73 18.70 -1.65
C GLY A 101 12.26 17.25 -1.87
N THR A 102 12.72 16.30 -1.05
CA THR A 102 12.27 14.91 -1.10
C THR A 102 10.81 14.79 -0.68
N MET A 103 10.43 15.48 0.40
CA MET A 103 9.05 15.48 0.90
C MET A 103 8.10 16.07 -0.14
N VAL A 104 8.46 17.24 -0.71
CA VAL A 104 7.67 17.91 -1.76
C VAL A 104 7.50 17.02 -2.99
N ARG A 105 8.53 16.26 -3.38
CA ARG A 105 8.45 15.33 -4.52
C ARG A 105 7.50 14.15 -4.30
N TYR A 106 7.26 13.77 -3.05
CA TYR A 106 6.36 12.68 -2.70
C TYR A 106 4.91 13.13 -2.52
N LEU A 107 4.66 14.43 -2.27
CA LEU A 107 3.31 14.99 -2.12
C LEU A 107 2.34 14.64 -3.26
N PRO A 108 2.72 14.66 -4.55
CA PRO A 108 1.80 14.29 -5.64
C PRO A 108 1.29 12.85 -5.53
N TYR A 109 2.10 11.93 -4.99
CA TYR A 109 1.64 10.56 -4.74
C TYR A 109 0.63 10.50 -3.60
N ILE A 110 0.88 11.22 -2.49
CA ILE A 110 -0.08 11.35 -1.40
C ILE A 110 -1.40 11.93 -1.92
N ALA A 111 -1.34 13.01 -2.71
CA ALA A 111 -2.52 13.64 -3.29
C ALA A 111 -3.30 12.65 -4.17
N TYR A 112 -2.64 11.96 -5.10
CA TYR A 112 -3.26 10.91 -5.91
C TYR A 112 -3.95 9.85 -5.05
N ALA A 113 -3.26 9.33 -4.04
CA ALA A 113 -3.76 8.22 -3.25
C ALA A 113 -4.92 8.63 -2.31
N LEU A 114 -4.90 9.87 -1.81
CA LEU A 114 -6.01 10.49 -1.09
C LEU A 114 -7.21 10.79 -2.02
N THR A 115 -6.97 11.19 -3.26
CA THR A 115 -8.04 11.35 -4.27
C THR A 115 -8.71 10.01 -4.56
N ILE A 116 -7.96 8.93 -4.76
CA ILE A 116 -8.54 7.59 -4.96
C ILE A 116 -9.37 7.16 -3.76
N PHE A 117 -8.86 7.37 -2.54
CA PHE A 117 -9.61 7.13 -1.31
C PHE A 117 -10.93 7.90 -1.29
N ALA A 118 -10.90 9.20 -1.61
CA ALA A 118 -12.09 10.04 -1.65
C ALA A 118 -13.13 9.54 -2.67
N LEU A 119 -12.69 9.23 -3.89
CA LEU A 119 -13.57 8.73 -4.94
C LEU A 119 -14.29 7.45 -4.51
N ILE A 120 -13.57 6.52 -3.85
CA ILE A 120 -14.16 5.27 -3.38
C ILE A 120 -15.16 5.52 -2.23
N PHE A 121 -14.75 6.24 -1.19
CA PHE A 121 -15.59 6.40 0.01
C PHE A 121 -16.81 7.28 -0.24
N TYR A 122 -16.63 8.40 -0.96
CA TYR A 122 -17.69 9.37 -1.26
C TYR A 122 -18.46 9.08 -2.56
N ALA A 123 -18.30 7.89 -3.16
CA ALA A 123 -18.98 7.50 -4.39
C ALA A 123 -20.51 7.79 -4.40
N ARG A 124 -21.20 7.64 -3.26
CA ARG A 124 -22.64 7.94 -3.12
C ARG A 124 -23.00 9.41 -3.39
N ALA A 125 -22.06 10.32 -3.18
CA ALA A 125 -22.22 11.74 -3.48
C ALA A 125 -21.85 12.09 -4.93
N LEU A 126 -21.19 11.18 -5.64
CA LEU A 126 -20.65 11.41 -6.98
C LEU A 126 -21.48 10.76 -8.09
N VAL A 127 -22.16 9.65 -7.79
CA VAL A 127 -22.95 8.88 -8.77
C VAL A 127 -24.28 8.40 -8.17
N PRO A 128 -25.30 8.10 -9.02
CA PRO A 128 -26.55 7.50 -8.58
C PRO A 128 -26.36 6.20 -7.79
N ALA A 129 -27.27 5.91 -6.86
CA ALA A 129 -27.16 4.82 -5.88
C ALA A 129 -26.91 3.44 -6.53
N GLU A 130 -27.58 3.15 -7.65
CA GLU A 130 -27.47 1.93 -8.44
C GLU A 130 -26.11 1.77 -9.13
N ARG A 131 -25.33 2.85 -9.30
CA ARG A 131 -24.00 2.84 -9.92
C ARG A 131 -22.85 2.87 -8.91
N VAL A 132 -23.10 3.08 -7.62
CA VAL A 132 -22.06 3.24 -6.59
C VAL A 132 -21.10 2.05 -6.55
N THR A 133 -21.62 0.82 -6.58
CA THR A 133 -20.78 -0.39 -6.52
C THR A 133 -19.90 -0.50 -7.76
N ALA A 134 -20.47 -0.28 -8.95
CA ALA A 134 -19.71 -0.31 -10.20
C ALA A 134 -18.63 0.78 -10.23
N PHE A 135 -18.96 2.00 -9.79
CA PHE A 135 -18.01 3.11 -9.71
C PHE A 135 -16.84 2.78 -8.77
N ARG A 136 -17.11 2.31 -7.55
CA ARG A 136 -16.08 1.89 -6.59
C ARG A 136 -15.20 0.78 -7.15
N GLY A 137 -15.82 -0.22 -7.79
CA GLY A 137 -15.11 -1.33 -8.44
C GLY A 137 -14.18 -0.83 -9.54
N THR A 138 -14.68 0.04 -10.43
CA THR A 138 -13.90 0.63 -11.52
C THR A 138 -12.74 1.46 -11.00
N VAL A 139 -12.96 2.35 -10.05
CA VAL A 139 -11.88 3.17 -9.45
C VAL A 139 -10.84 2.26 -8.77
N GLY A 140 -11.27 1.25 -8.03
CA GLY A 140 -10.37 0.29 -7.39
C GLY A 140 -9.55 -0.53 -8.39
N LEU A 141 -10.16 -0.97 -9.50
CA LEU A 141 -9.46 -1.68 -10.58
C LEU A 141 -8.46 -0.76 -11.30
N ILE A 142 -8.82 0.49 -11.56
CA ILE A 142 -7.92 1.50 -12.11
C ILE A 142 -6.72 1.69 -11.17
N GLN A 143 -6.96 1.83 -9.86
CA GLN A 143 -5.88 1.93 -8.89
C GLN A 143 -4.95 0.71 -8.94
N ILE A 144 -5.50 -0.50 -8.95
CA ILE A 144 -4.71 -1.74 -9.04
C ILE A 144 -3.88 -1.82 -10.32
N ALA A 145 -4.41 -1.33 -11.45
CA ALA A 145 -3.71 -1.31 -12.72
C ALA A 145 -2.65 -0.19 -12.81
N VAL A 146 -2.92 0.98 -12.21
CA VAL A 146 -2.03 2.14 -12.30
C VAL A 146 -0.90 2.05 -11.28
N GLU A 147 -1.14 1.57 -10.06
CA GLU A 147 -0.15 1.56 -8.98
C GLU A 147 1.19 0.91 -9.39
N PRO A 148 1.21 -0.26 -10.06
CA PRO A 148 2.45 -0.86 -10.52
C PRO A 148 3.24 0.05 -11.45
N LEU A 149 2.58 0.78 -12.36
CA LEU A 149 3.22 1.71 -13.29
C LEU A 149 3.93 2.87 -12.57
N LEU A 150 3.52 3.20 -11.34
CA LEU A 150 4.03 4.31 -10.55
C LEU A 150 5.18 3.91 -9.61
N MET A 151 5.39 2.61 -9.33
CA MET A 151 6.28 2.15 -8.27
C MET A 151 7.69 2.71 -8.32
N LEU A 152 8.29 2.84 -9.51
CA LEU A 152 9.66 3.33 -9.64
C LEU A 152 9.72 4.83 -9.32
N TRP A 153 8.70 5.59 -9.75
CA TRP A 153 8.57 7.00 -9.41
C TRP A 153 8.28 7.20 -7.92
N ILE A 154 7.41 6.39 -7.31
CA ILE A 154 7.10 6.46 -5.86
C ILE A 154 8.37 6.24 -5.04
N VAL A 155 9.15 5.19 -5.36
CA VAL A 155 10.42 4.92 -4.67
C VAL A 155 11.39 6.07 -4.88
N SER A 156 11.57 6.51 -6.12
CA SER A 156 12.45 7.62 -6.49
C SER A 156 12.07 8.94 -5.81
N ALA A 157 10.77 9.24 -5.69
CA ALA A 157 10.27 10.42 -5.00
C ALA A 157 10.59 10.37 -3.50
N ALA A 158 10.50 9.21 -2.87
CA ALA A 158 10.83 9.04 -1.46
C ALA A 158 12.35 9.08 -1.15
N THR A 159 13.20 8.77 -2.15
CA THR A 159 14.65 8.60 -1.96
C THR A 159 15.53 9.49 -2.84
N ASP A 160 14.97 10.51 -3.48
CA ASP A 160 15.67 11.36 -4.47
C ASP A 160 16.31 10.62 -5.65
N GLY A 161 15.69 9.50 -6.05
CA GLY A 161 16.14 8.67 -7.16
C GLY A 161 16.08 9.35 -8.54
N PRO A 162 16.51 8.62 -9.59
CA PRO A 162 16.62 9.15 -10.94
C PRO A 162 15.28 9.25 -11.69
N VAL A 163 14.23 8.55 -11.24
CA VAL A 163 12.91 8.54 -11.92
C VAL A 163 12.11 9.76 -11.48
N ARG A 164 12.12 10.81 -12.32
CA ARG A 164 11.56 12.12 -12.00
C ARG A 164 10.04 12.24 -12.12
N THR A 165 9.38 11.44 -12.97
CA THR A 165 7.96 11.58 -13.28
C THR A 165 7.22 10.25 -13.33
N PRO A 166 5.88 10.24 -13.11
CA PRO A 166 5.02 9.06 -13.31
C PRO A 166 5.17 8.43 -14.70
N TRP A 167 5.23 9.24 -15.75
CA TRP A 167 5.38 8.76 -17.13
C TRP A 167 6.73 8.12 -17.40
N HIS A 168 7.79 8.67 -16.80
CA HIS A 168 9.10 8.02 -16.86
C HIS A 168 9.05 6.65 -16.17
N SER A 169 8.39 6.52 -15.01
CA SER A 169 8.18 5.23 -14.33
C SER A 169 7.43 4.23 -15.20
N ALA A 170 6.29 4.62 -15.78
CA ALA A 170 5.46 3.74 -16.60
C ALA A 170 6.23 3.21 -17.83
N ARG A 171 6.95 4.09 -18.54
CA ARG A 171 7.80 3.72 -19.67
C ARG A 171 8.94 2.78 -19.25
N ARG A 172 9.59 3.07 -18.11
CA ARG A 172 10.73 2.29 -17.61
C ARG A 172 10.31 0.91 -17.10
N ILE A 173 9.10 0.77 -16.55
CA ILE A 173 8.60 -0.54 -16.14
C ILE A 173 8.41 -1.46 -17.35
N GLY A 174 7.85 -0.93 -18.45
CA GLY A 174 7.65 -1.62 -19.72
C GLY A 174 7.10 -3.05 -19.54
N SER A 175 7.78 -4.03 -20.13
CA SER A 175 7.41 -5.46 -20.04
C SER A 175 7.46 -6.06 -18.64
N GLY A 176 8.07 -5.38 -17.66
CA GLY A 176 8.03 -5.76 -16.25
C GLY A 176 6.67 -5.55 -15.58
N TYR A 177 5.73 -4.86 -16.24
CA TYR A 177 4.42 -4.51 -15.69
C TYR A 177 3.64 -5.72 -15.19
N VAL A 178 3.51 -6.79 -15.99
CA VAL A 178 2.72 -7.98 -15.60
C VAL A 178 3.25 -8.60 -14.31
N ARG A 179 4.58 -8.66 -14.14
CA ARG A 179 5.20 -9.15 -12.92
C ARG A 179 4.97 -8.20 -11.74
N ALA A 180 5.11 -6.89 -11.95
CA ALA A 180 4.87 -5.89 -10.92
C ALA A 180 3.42 -5.91 -10.45
N LEU A 181 2.47 -6.01 -11.38
CA LEU A 181 1.03 -6.17 -11.12
C LEU A 181 0.76 -7.45 -10.35
N ALA A 182 1.30 -8.59 -10.78
CA ALA A 182 1.13 -9.85 -10.06
C ALA A 182 1.71 -9.79 -8.64
N LEU A 183 2.89 -9.18 -8.47
CA LEU A 183 3.53 -9.04 -7.16
C LEU A 183 2.73 -8.10 -6.26
N PHE A 184 2.24 -6.98 -6.80
CA PHE A 184 1.39 -6.04 -6.08
C PHE A 184 0.10 -6.70 -5.63
N PHE A 185 -0.60 -7.38 -6.54
CA PHE A 185 -1.88 -8.02 -6.25
C PHE A 185 -1.72 -9.18 -5.28
N ILE A 186 -0.85 -10.15 -5.59
CA ILE A 186 -0.64 -11.35 -4.76
C ILE A 186 0.04 -10.99 -3.44
N GLY A 187 1.00 -10.05 -3.44
CA GLY A 187 1.72 -9.65 -2.24
C GLY A 187 0.89 -8.85 -1.24
N ARG A 188 -0.13 -8.11 -1.69
CA ARG A 188 -1.03 -7.40 -0.77
C ARG A 188 -2.25 -8.23 -0.37
N MET A 189 -2.65 -9.20 -1.18
CA MET A 189 -3.92 -9.93 -0.98
C MET A 189 -4.01 -10.65 0.36
N PRO A 190 -3.02 -11.45 0.84
CA PRO A 190 -3.16 -12.16 2.10
C PRO A 190 -3.38 -11.24 3.30
N ILE A 191 -2.60 -10.16 3.40
CA ILE A 191 -2.69 -9.23 4.54
C ILE A 191 -3.94 -8.34 4.43
N GLY A 192 -4.31 -7.91 3.22
CA GLY A 192 -5.56 -7.19 2.98
C GLY A 192 -6.81 -8.03 3.24
N ALA A 193 -6.77 -9.31 2.87
CA ALA A 193 -7.84 -10.26 3.16
C ALA A 193 -7.96 -10.53 4.67
N ALA A 194 -6.83 -10.64 5.39
CA ALA A 194 -6.83 -10.75 6.84
C ALA A 194 -7.50 -9.54 7.49
N HIS A 195 -7.16 -8.31 7.05
CA HIS A 195 -7.79 -7.09 7.54
C HIS A 195 -9.30 -7.08 7.28
N GLN A 196 -9.71 -7.34 6.03
CA GLN A 196 -11.13 -7.38 5.67
C GLN A 196 -11.89 -8.45 6.44
N PHE A 197 -11.27 -9.62 6.63
CA PHE A 197 -11.85 -10.73 7.40
C PHE A 197 -12.04 -10.34 8.86
N LEU A 198 -11.02 -9.81 9.54
CA LEU A 198 -11.11 -9.41 10.95
C LEU A 198 -12.19 -8.36 11.16
N GLY A 199 -12.22 -7.30 10.35
CA GLY A 199 -13.23 -6.25 10.44
C GLY A 199 -14.66 -6.78 10.18
N THR A 200 -14.85 -7.66 9.20
CA THR A 200 -16.17 -8.24 8.91
C THR A 200 -16.60 -9.25 9.96
N TRP A 201 -15.66 -10.07 10.44
CA TRP A 201 -15.92 -11.14 11.39
C TRP A 201 -16.20 -10.61 12.79
N ALA A 202 -15.71 -9.41 13.11
CA ALA A 202 -15.97 -8.68 14.35
C ALA A 202 -17.44 -8.26 14.51
N ILE A 203 -18.17 -8.08 13.40
CA ILE A 203 -19.58 -7.66 13.43
C ILE A 203 -20.44 -8.74 14.13
N GLY A 204 -21.22 -8.31 15.13
CA GLY A 204 -22.11 -9.14 15.92
C GLY A 204 -21.41 -10.02 16.96
N ARG A 205 -20.11 -9.82 17.20
CA ARG A 205 -19.35 -10.59 18.20
C ARG A 205 -19.52 -10.01 19.60
N ALA A 206 -19.51 -10.90 20.59
CA ALA A 206 -19.48 -10.48 21.99
C ALA A 206 -18.19 -9.69 22.30
N THR A 207 -18.29 -8.72 23.21
CA THR A 207 -17.21 -7.79 23.57
C THR A 207 -15.85 -8.46 23.89
N PRO A 208 -15.79 -9.60 24.61
CA PRO A 208 -14.51 -10.27 24.89
C PRO A 208 -13.79 -10.81 23.65
N LEU A 209 -14.52 -11.17 22.60
CA LEU A 209 -13.94 -11.62 21.32
C LEU A 209 -13.65 -10.43 20.40
N LEU A 210 -14.50 -9.40 20.44
CA LEU A 210 -14.38 -8.21 19.61
C LEU A 210 -13.03 -7.50 19.81
N TRP A 211 -12.67 -7.15 21.04
CA TRP A 211 -11.48 -6.34 21.29
C TRP A 211 -10.16 -6.98 20.83
N PRO A 212 -9.87 -8.27 21.11
CA PRO A 212 -8.71 -8.94 20.56
C PRO A 212 -8.66 -8.91 19.02
N MET A 213 -9.82 -9.04 18.36
CA MET A 213 -9.90 -8.97 16.90
C MET A 213 -9.55 -7.57 16.39
N LEU A 214 -10.03 -6.51 17.05
CA LEU A 214 -9.73 -5.12 16.69
C LEU A 214 -8.26 -4.74 16.93
N VAL A 215 -7.66 -5.25 18.01
CA VAL A 215 -6.22 -5.08 18.25
C VAL A 215 -5.41 -5.78 17.17
N LEU A 216 -5.77 -7.03 16.84
CA LEU A 216 -5.10 -7.78 15.79
C LEU A 216 -5.26 -7.10 14.42
N ASP A 217 -6.45 -6.56 14.12
CA ASP A 217 -6.72 -5.84 12.88
C ASP A 217 -5.83 -4.61 12.74
N ALA A 218 -5.71 -3.81 13.81
CA ALA A 218 -4.82 -2.65 13.82
C ALA A 218 -3.35 -3.02 13.56
N VAL A 219 -2.88 -4.14 14.12
CA VAL A 219 -1.53 -4.67 13.84
C VAL A 219 -1.38 -5.11 12.39
N VAL A 220 -2.39 -5.81 11.85
CA VAL A 220 -2.44 -6.24 10.44
C VAL A 220 -2.37 -5.04 9.50
N VAL A 221 -3.05 -3.94 9.82
CA VAL A 221 -2.97 -2.67 9.06
C VAL A 221 -1.56 -2.08 9.12
N GLY A 222 -0.92 -2.08 10.29
CA GLY A 222 0.49 -1.69 10.42
C GLY A 222 1.42 -2.50 9.51
N LEU A 223 1.25 -3.82 9.47
CA LEU A 223 2.01 -4.70 8.56
C LEU A 223 1.70 -4.41 7.09
N LEU A 224 0.44 -4.20 6.73
CA LEU A 224 0.02 -3.86 5.37
C LEU A 224 0.73 -2.58 4.87
N ILE A 225 0.81 -1.56 5.73
CA ILE A 225 1.49 -0.29 5.44
C ILE A 225 3.00 -0.46 5.25
N ALA A 226 3.62 -1.48 5.86
CA ALA A 226 5.04 -1.79 5.66
C ALA A 226 5.30 -2.67 4.42
N ILE A 227 4.42 -3.64 4.14
CA ILE A 227 4.59 -4.63 3.06
C ILE A 227 4.38 -3.99 1.68
N ILE A 228 3.36 -3.14 1.51
CA ILE A 228 3.07 -2.51 0.22
C ILE A 228 4.27 -1.69 -0.31
N PRO A 229 4.89 -0.79 0.48
CA PRO A 229 6.09 -0.09 0.03
C PRO A 229 7.31 -1.03 -0.15
N ALA A 230 7.41 -2.13 0.60
CA ALA A 230 8.44 -3.13 0.37
C ALA A 230 8.31 -3.80 -1.03
N ILE A 231 7.08 -4.02 -1.50
CA ILE A 231 6.82 -4.45 -2.87
C ILE A 231 7.35 -3.41 -3.86
N TYR A 232 7.10 -2.12 -3.62
CA TYR A 232 7.55 -1.04 -4.51
C TYR A 232 9.09 -1.02 -4.62
N VAL A 233 9.78 -1.09 -3.49
CA VAL A 233 11.25 -1.13 -3.43
C VAL A 233 11.79 -2.35 -4.17
N ARG A 234 11.18 -3.53 -4.03
CA ARG A 234 11.63 -4.75 -4.72
C ARG A 234 11.45 -4.67 -6.23
N VAL A 235 10.35 -4.08 -6.69
CA VAL A 235 10.11 -3.84 -8.12
C VAL A 235 11.16 -2.86 -8.66
N ALA A 236 11.39 -1.74 -7.98
CA ALA A 236 12.39 -0.75 -8.37
C ALA A 236 13.82 -1.34 -8.40
N ALA A 237 14.26 -1.98 -7.31
CA ALA A 237 15.59 -2.57 -7.19
C ALA A 237 15.85 -3.68 -8.20
N ARG A 238 14.82 -4.43 -8.60
CA ARG A 238 14.93 -5.41 -9.69
C ARG A 238 15.13 -4.72 -11.02
N ARG A 239 14.40 -3.64 -11.29
CA ARG A 239 14.53 -2.90 -12.55
C ARG A 239 15.92 -2.29 -12.68
N ASP A 240 16.45 -1.68 -11.61
CA ASP A 240 17.81 -1.13 -11.60
C ASP A 240 18.86 -2.21 -11.89
N ARG A 241 18.71 -3.42 -11.32
CA ARG A 241 19.60 -4.56 -11.64
C ARG A 241 19.51 -5.04 -13.09
N GLN A 242 18.35 -4.92 -13.72
CA GLN A 242 18.17 -5.29 -15.13
C GLN A 242 18.79 -4.26 -16.06
N ASP A 243 18.70 -2.97 -15.71
CA ASP A 243 19.30 -1.89 -16.48
C ASP A 243 20.83 -1.86 -16.33
N ALA A 244 21.36 -2.31 -15.19
CA ALA A 244 22.80 -2.40 -14.93
C ALA A 244 23.48 -3.66 -15.53
N ALA A 245 22.71 -4.65 -16.02
CA ALA A 245 23.29 -5.84 -16.63
C ALA A 245 23.88 -5.51 -18.02
N PRO A 246 25.12 -5.90 -18.33
CA PRO A 246 25.78 -5.54 -19.58
C PRO A 246 25.02 -6.04 -20.82
N VAL A 247 24.94 -5.19 -21.85
CA VAL A 247 24.23 -5.38 -23.13
C VAL A 247 24.75 -6.60 -23.92
N THR A 248 25.94 -7.11 -23.59
CA THR A 248 26.60 -8.22 -24.29
C THR A 248 25.84 -9.55 -24.26
N ALA A 249 24.90 -9.77 -23.34
CA ALA A 249 24.07 -10.97 -23.32
C ALA A 249 22.84 -10.94 -24.26
N ARG A 250 22.59 -9.83 -24.96
CA ARG A 250 21.45 -9.67 -25.90
C ARG A 250 21.85 -9.75 -27.38
N ALA A 251 23.14 -9.76 -27.68
CA ALA A 251 23.66 -9.75 -29.06
C ALA A 251 23.77 -11.14 -29.70
N ASP A 252 23.62 -12.23 -28.93
CA ASP A 252 23.76 -13.60 -29.45
C ASP A 252 22.45 -14.23 -29.96
N ALA A 253 21.41 -13.42 -30.22
CA ALA A 253 20.26 -13.90 -30.99
C ALA A 253 20.63 -13.82 -32.48
N PRO A 254 20.83 -14.96 -33.19
CA PRO A 254 21.08 -14.91 -34.61
C PRO A 254 19.85 -14.32 -35.30
N TYR A 255 20.08 -13.28 -36.10
CA TYR A 255 19.07 -12.79 -37.03
C TYR A 255 18.57 -13.97 -37.89
N PRO A 256 17.26 -14.22 -38.01
CA PRO A 256 16.76 -15.08 -39.05
C PRO A 256 17.08 -14.39 -40.39
N ARG A 257 17.91 -15.05 -41.21
CA ARG A 257 18.06 -14.73 -42.63
C ARG A 257 16.85 -15.25 -43.38
#